data_AF-A0A3Q0S2H6-F1
#
_entry.id   AF-A0A3Q0S2H6-F1
#
_cell.length_a   1.000
_cell.length_b   1.000
_cell.length_c   1.000
_cell.angle_alpha   90.00
_cell.angle_beta   90.00
_cell.angle_gamma   90.00
#
_symmetry.space_group_name_H-M   'P 1'
#
loop_
_entity.id
_entity.type
_entity.pdbx_description
1 polymer ?
#
loop_
_entity_poly.entity_id
_entity_poly.type
_entity_poly.pdbx_seq_one_letter_code
_entity_poly.pdbx_strand_id
1 'polypeptide(L)'
;MHSERDILVQSIFPELRRRAAPHCLYLQEVELRWGVTEEESERAAELCLSEVCRSQMLVGILGERYGQVPPKPDLPDLPQYSWVRPME
;
A
#
# COMPACT_ATOMS: atom_id res chain seq x y z
N MET A 1 11.25 15.58 7.18
CA MET A 1 9.96 14.95 6.81
C MET A 1 9.63 13.76 7.73
N HIS A 2 9.78 13.90 9.06
CA HIS A 2 9.38 12.85 10.03
C HIS A 2 8.04 13.19 10.71
N SER A 3 7.69 14.47 10.82
CA SER A 3 6.51 14.95 11.56
C SER A 3 5.18 14.44 11.03
N GLU A 4 4.99 14.38 9.71
CA GLU A 4 3.73 13.89 9.11
C GLU A 4 3.52 12.41 9.41
N ARG A 5 4.59 11.61 9.31
CA ARG A 5 4.53 10.18 9.61
C ARG A 5 4.32 9.92 11.09
N ASP A 6 4.99 10.67 11.96
CA ASP A 6 4.80 10.54 13.41
C ASP A 6 3.33 10.78 13.77
N ILE A 7 2.68 11.77 13.15
CA ILE A 7 1.24 11.99 13.30
C ILE A 7 0.43 10.79 12.78
N LEU A 8 0.77 10.25 11.61
CA LEU A 8 0.09 9.07 11.06
C LEU A 8 0.16 7.87 12.00
N VAL A 9 1.36 7.52 12.46
CA VAL A 9 1.63 6.34 13.29
C VAL A 9 1.12 6.52 14.72
N GLN A 10 1.33 7.68 15.33
CA GLN A 10 1.01 7.91 16.73
C GLN A 10 -0.46 8.29 16.96
N SER A 11 -1.11 8.94 15.99
CA SER A 11 -2.46 9.49 16.17
C SER A 11 -3.49 8.95 15.18
N ILE A 12 -3.20 8.98 13.88
CA ILE A 12 -4.21 8.70 12.85
C ILE A 12 -4.53 7.21 12.75
N PHE A 13 -3.53 6.34 12.58
CA PHE A 13 -3.74 4.90 12.44
C PHE A 13 -4.37 4.25 13.69
N PRO A 14 -3.96 4.59 14.93
CA PRO A 14 -4.67 4.12 16.13
C PRO A 14 -6.15 4.52 16.14
N GLU A 15 -6.46 5.76 15.77
CA GLU A 15 -7.83 6.25 15.73
C GLU A 15 -8.65 5.57 14.63
N LEU A 16 -8.07 5.35 13.45
CA LEU A 16 -8.72 4.61 12.36
C LEU A 16 -9.05 3.18 12.79
N ARG A 17 -8.11 2.46 13.41
CA ARG A 17 -8.35 1.12 13.96
C ARG A 17 -9.47 1.12 14.99
N ARG A 18 -9.49 2.13 15.89
CA ARG A 18 -10.54 2.27 16.91
C ARG A 18 -11.92 2.50 16.29
N ARG A 19 -12.01 3.25 15.19
CA ARG A 19 -13.28 3.48 14.45
C ARG A 19 -13.70 2.28 13.60
N ALA A 20 -12.76 1.52 13.08
CA ALA A 20 -12.99 0.34 12.26
C ALA A 20 -13.47 -0.88 13.09
N ALA A 21 -12.95 -1.04 14.32
CA ALA A 21 -13.23 -2.19 15.16
C ALA A 21 -14.73 -2.44 15.45
N PRO A 22 -15.58 -1.42 15.75
CA PRO A 22 -17.03 -1.61 15.92
C PRO A 22 -17.75 -2.16 14.67
N HIS A 23 -17.15 -2.00 13.49
CA HIS A 23 -17.67 -2.51 12.22
C HIS A 23 -17.06 -3.87 11.83
N CYS A 24 -16.32 -4.52 12.74
CA CYS A 24 -15.58 -5.76 12.48
C CYS A 24 -14.58 -5.65 11.32
N LEU A 25 -14.06 -4.45 11.07
CA LEU A 25 -13.06 -4.18 10.03
C LEU A 25 -11.65 -4.24 10.65
N TYR A 26 -10.80 -5.10 10.08
CA TYR A 26 -9.37 -5.11 10.39
C TYR A 26 -8.63 -4.17 9.42
N LEU A 27 -7.85 -3.25 9.98
CA LEU A 27 -7.08 -2.27 9.21
C LEU A 27 -5.60 -2.65 9.26
N GLN A 28 -5.03 -2.90 8.08
CA GLN A 28 -3.61 -3.16 7.88
C GLN A 28 -2.97 -1.95 7.20
N GLU A 29 -1.97 -1.36 7.86
CA GLU A 29 -1.16 -0.29 7.28
C GLU A 29 -0.09 -0.88 6.36
N VAL A 30 0.01 -0.37 5.13
CA VAL A 30 1.04 -0.74 4.17
C VAL A 30 1.81 0.53 3.81
N GLU A 31 3.09 0.62 4.18
CA GLU A 31 4.00 1.71 3.81
C GLU A 31 5.28 1.11 3.22
N LEU A 32 5.51 1.33 1.93
CA LEU A 32 6.59 0.68 1.18
C LEU A 32 7.83 1.57 1.02
N ARG A 33 7.83 2.77 1.62
CA ARG A 33 8.96 3.70 1.53
C ARG A 33 9.92 3.61 2.70
N TRP A 34 9.56 2.90 3.77
CA TRP A 34 10.35 2.93 5.00
C TRP A 34 10.38 1.57 5.67
N GLY A 35 11.59 1.11 6.01
CA GLY A 35 11.79 -0.25 6.52
C GLY A 35 11.85 -1.29 5.41
N VAL A 36 11.93 -0.86 4.15
CA VAL A 36 12.29 -1.69 3.01
C VAL A 36 13.80 -1.62 2.79
N THR A 37 14.40 -2.77 2.56
CA THR A 37 15.78 -2.90 2.08
C THR A 37 15.90 -2.42 0.63
N GLU A 38 17.13 -2.24 0.14
CA GLU A 38 17.38 -1.84 -1.24
C GLU A 38 16.84 -2.88 -2.23
N GLU A 39 16.99 -4.18 -1.92
CA GLU A 39 16.45 -5.29 -2.70
C GLU A 39 14.90 -5.27 -2.74
N GLU A 40 14.26 -4.94 -1.61
CA GLU A 40 12.80 -4.77 -1.56
C GLU A 40 12.33 -3.50 -2.28
N SER A 41 13.18 -2.47 -2.37
CA SER A 41 12.87 -1.25 -3.13
C SER A 41 12.75 -1.53 -4.62
N GLU A 42 13.61 -2.40 -5.18
CA GLU A 42 13.51 -2.84 -6.57
C GLU A 42 12.21 -3.63 -6.84
N ARG A 43 11.75 -4.39 -5.83
CA ARG A 43 10.53 -5.19 -5.88
C ARG A 43 9.32 -4.51 -5.24
N ALA A 44 9.40 -3.21 -4.94
CA ALA A 44 8.40 -2.50 -4.15
C ALA A 44 7.01 -2.57 -4.78
N ALA A 45 6.92 -2.52 -6.11
CA ALA A 45 5.67 -2.64 -6.84
C ALA A 45 5.04 -4.04 -6.70
N GLU A 46 5.84 -5.11 -6.78
CA GLU A 46 5.37 -6.49 -6.57
C GLU A 46 4.85 -6.66 -5.13
N LEU A 47 5.63 -6.22 -4.14
CA LEU A 47 5.25 -6.25 -2.73
C LEU A 47 3.95 -5.48 -2.47
N CYS A 48 3.82 -4.27 -3.04
CA CYS A 48 2.60 -3.46 -2.96
C CYS A 48 1.38 -4.23 -3.47
N LEU A 49 1.50 -4.76 -4.69
CA LEU A 49 0.40 -5.43 -5.36
C LEU A 49 0.04 -6.74 -4.65
N SER A 50 1.01 -7.42 -4.04
CA SER A 50 0.74 -8.60 -3.20
C SER A 50 -0.15 -8.25 -1.99
N GLU A 51 0.09 -7.11 -1.34
CA GLU A 51 -0.70 -6.66 -0.19
C GLU A 51 -2.10 -6.17 -0.60
N VAL A 52 -2.20 -5.52 -1.77
CA VAL A 52 -3.49 -5.19 -2.39
C VAL A 52 -4.30 -6.48 -2.66
N CYS A 53 -3.68 -7.49 -3.26
CA CYS A 53 -4.33 -8.77 -3.57
C CYS A 53 -4.81 -9.53 -2.32
N ARG A 54 -4.17 -9.33 -1.16
CA ARG A 54 -4.58 -9.90 0.14
C ARG A 54 -5.71 -9.11 0.80
N SER A 55 -5.96 -7.89 0.34
CA SER A 55 -6.92 -6.97 0.94
C SER A 55 -8.28 -7.04 0.24
N GLN A 56 -9.36 -6.97 1.01
CA GLN A 56 -10.72 -6.92 0.44
C GLN A 56 -11.06 -5.53 -0.11
N MET A 57 -10.44 -4.49 0.46
CA MET A 57 -10.66 -3.10 0.09
C MET A 57 -9.33 -2.36 0.14
N LEU A 58 -9.09 -1.49 -0.83
CA LEU A 58 -7.94 -0.59 -0.86
C LEU A 58 -8.43 0.85 -0.68
N VAL A 59 -7.84 1.58 0.27
CA VAL A 59 -8.07 3.02 0.44
C VAL A 59 -6.77 3.75 0.10
N GLY A 60 -6.73 4.39 -1.05
CA GLY A 60 -5.61 5.24 -1.46
C GLY A 60 -5.81 6.69 -0.99
N ILE A 61 -4.86 7.22 -0.22
CA ILE A 61 -4.81 8.65 0.12
C ILE A 61 -3.80 9.31 -0.81
N LEU A 62 -4.28 10.14 -1.74
CA LEU A 62 -3.44 10.87 -2.69
C LEU A 62 -3.17 12.27 -2.16
N GLY A 63 -1.91 12.67 -2.14
CA GLY A 63 -1.49 14.05 -1.89
C GLY A 63 -1.26 14.83 -3.19
N GLU A 64 -0.75 16.06 -3.07
CA GLU A 64 -0.45 16.91 -4.24
C GLU A 64 0.74 16.42 -5.08
N ARG A 65 1.59 15.56 -4.52
CA ARG A 65 2.70 14.93 -5.24
C ARG A 65 2.37 13.49 -5.57
N TYR A 66 2.11 13.26 -6.84
CA TYR A 66 2.06 11.94 -7.44
C TYR A 66 3.51 11.50 -7.66
N GLY A 67 3.95 10.46 -6.95
CA GLY A 67 5.32 9.98 -7.02
C GLY A 67 5.76 9.51 -8.41
N GLN A 68 6.83 8.73 -8.47
CA GLN A 68 7.25 8.15 -9.73
C GLN A 68 6.29 7.04 -10.16
N VAL A 69 5.90 7.01 -11.44
CA VAL A 69 5.28 5.84 -12.05
C VAL A 69 6.41 4.88 -12.42
N PRO A 70 6.56 3.74 -11.75
CA PRO A 70 7.58 2.78 -12.13
C PRO A 70 7.27 2.19 -13.52
N PRO A 71 8.29 1.76 -14.28
CA PRO A 71 8.05 0.91 -15.44
C PRO A 71 7.27 -0.34 -15.00
N LYS A 72 6.55 -0.96 -15.94
CA LYS A 72 5.65 -2.08 -15.66
C LYS A 72 6.38 -3.12 -14.80
N PRO A 73 5.88 -3.43 -13.59
CA PRO A 73 6.54 -4.38 -12.72
C PRO A 73 6.55 -5.75 -13.38
N ASP A 74 7.67 -6.46 -13.24
CA ASP A 74 7.79 -7.86 -13.67
C ASP A 74 7.03 -8.72 -12.65
N LEU A 75 5.75 -8.98 -12.95
CA LEU A 75 4.86 -9.75 -12.08
C LEU A 75 4.76 -11.18 -12.60
N PRO A 76 4.73 -12.18 -11.71
CA PRO A 76 4.53 -13.56 -12.12
C PRO A 76 3.14 -13.74 -12.77
N ASP A 77 3.04 -14.67 -13.71
CA ASP A 77 1.79 -14.96 -14.43
C ASP A 77 0.80 -15.72 -13.52
N LEU A 78 0.15 -14.98 -12.62
CA LEU A 78 -0.80 -15.51 -11.66
C LEU A 78 -2.17 -14.82 -11.78
N PRO A 79 -3.29 -15.54 -11.56
CA PRO A 79 -4.65 -15.01 -11.75
C PRO A 79 -4.94 -13.72 -10.96
N GLN A 80 -4.36 -13.58 -9.76
CA GLN A 80 -4.56 -12.40 -8.92
C GLN A 80 -3.99 -11.11 -9.51
N TYR A 81 -3.12 -11.16 -10.53
CA TYR A 81 -2.56 -9.97 -11.19
C TYR A 81 -3.23 -9.65 -12.53
N SER A 82 -4.31 -10.36 -12.90
CA SER A 82 -5.02 -10.15 -14.16
C SER A 82 -5.53 -8.72 -14.36
N TRP A 83 -5.93 -8.04 -13.28
CA TRP A 83 -6.45 -6.66 -13.28
C TRP A 83 -5.38 -5.58 -13.54
N VAL A 84 -4.10 -5.92 -13.44
CA VAL A 84 -2.98 -4.99 -13.70
C VAL A 84 -2.62 -4.95 -15.20
N ARG A 85 -3.20 -5.86 -16.00
CA ARG A 85 -2.95 -5.90 -17.44
C ARG A 85 -3.63 -4.69 -18.10
N PRO A 86 -2.96 -4.03 -19.07
CA PRO A 86 -3.60 -2.99 -19.87
C PRO A 86 -4.88 -3.56 -20.49
N MET A 87 -5.97 -2.79 -20.43
CA MET A 87 -7.12 -3.06 -21.28
C MET A 87 -6.68 -2.79 -22.71
N GLU A 88 -6.72 -3.81 -23.57
CA GLU A 88 -6.58 -3.66 -25.04
C GLU A 88 -7.83 -3.02 -25.64
#